data_AF-A0A7Z6SPS3-F1
#
_entry.id   AF-A0A7Z6SPS3-F1
#
_cell.length_a   1.000
_cell.length_b   1.000
_cell.length_c   1.000
_cell.angle_alpha   90.00
_cell.angle_beta   90.00
_cell.angle_gamma   90.00
#
_symmetry.space_group_name_H-M   'P 1'
#
loop_
_entity.id
_entity.type
_entity.pdbx_description
1 polymer ?
#
loop_
_entity_poly.entity_id
_entity_poly.type
_entity_poly.pdbx_seq_one_letter_code
_entity_poly.pdbx_strand_id
1 'polypeptide(L)'
;TSTDYFQIFNVMEGGSRYYFNNQVSFNANYFVIFANNYFTGRYGDNKEPVNARSQGVELELYYTPIRGLNFHAAYTFIDANITSHTMVTNPANPKGPKKDIFGKKLPFV
;
A
#
# COMPACT_ATOMS: atom_id res chain seq x y z
N THR A 1 25.28 0.95 -18.21
CA THR A 1 24.37 2.08 -18.49
C THR A 1 23.71 2.43 -17.17
N SER A 2 23.97 3.63 -16.63
CA SER A 2 23.31 4.11 -15.42
C SER A 2 21.86 4.43 -15.77
N THR A 3 20.90 3.82 -15.09
CA THR A 3 19.49 4.21 -15.22
C THR A 3 19.04 4.73 -13.88
N ASP A 4 19.15 6.05 -13.71
CA ASP A 4 18.61 6.75 -12.55
C ASP A 4 17.09 6.79 -12.67
N TYR A 5 16.43 5.74 -12.19
CA TYR A 5 14.98 5.71 -12.10
C TYR A 5 14.54 6.52 -10.89
N PHE A 6 14.03 7.73 -11.14
CA PHE A 6 13.35 8.52 -10.12
C PHE A 6 11.99 7.87 -9.80
N GLN A 7 11.88 7.28 -8.61
CA GLN A 7 10.60 6.81 -8.08
C GLN A 7 9.85 8.00 -7.48
N ILE A 8 8.62 8.21 -7.93
CA ILE A 8 7.80 9.34 -7.46
C ILE A 8 6.59 8.78 -6.73
N PHE A 9 6.41 9.20 -5.49
CA PHE A 9 5.26 8.82 -4.66
C PHE A 9 4.38 10.04 -4.42
N ASN A 10 3.10 9.95 -4.81
CA ASN A 10 2.08 10.93 -4.47
C ASN A 10 1.12 10.32 -3.48
N VAL A 11 0.76 11.05 -2.43
CA VAL A 11 -0.14 10.59 -1.37
C VAL A 11 -1.35 11.51 -1.30
N MET A 12 -2.53 10.89 -1.21
CA MET A 12 -3.77 11.54 -0.81
C MET A 12 -4.28 10.83 0.43
N GLU A 13 -4.58 11.58 1.48
CA GLU A 13 -5.11 11.05 2.72
C GLU A 13 -6.27 11.93 3.21
N GLY A 14 -7.32 11.29 3.69
CA GLY A 14 -8.44 11.94 4.32
C GLY A 14 -8.91 11.13 5.50
N GLY A 15 -9.18 11.78 6.62
CA GLY A 15 -9.56 11.09 7.84
C GLY A 15 -10.47 11.92 8.71
N SER A 16 -11.04 11.24 9.70
CA SER A 16 -11.87 11.87 10.72
C SER A 16 -11.52 11.30 12.08
N ARG A 17 -11.77 12.10 13.10
CA ARG A 17 -11.63 11.69 14.49
C ARG A 17 -12.86 12.11 15.27
N TYR A 18 -13.41 11.16 16.01
CA TYR A 18 -14.59 11.35 16.84
C TYR A 18 -14.24 11.08 18.31
N TYR A 19 -14.78 11.91 19.19
CA TYR A 19 -14.64 11.78 20.62
C TYR A 19 -16.02 11.65 21.24
N PHE A 20 -16.21 10.67 22.13
CA PHE A 20 -17.46 10.48 22.85
C PHE A 20 -17.19 10.47 24.36
N ASN A 21 -17.84 11.41 25.06
CA ASN A 21 -17.83 11.55 26.52
C ASN A 21 -16.45 11.49 27.19
N ASN A 22 -15.39 11.91 26.49
CA ASN A 22 -13.98 11.83 26.91
C ASN A 22 -13.48 10.41 27.29
N GLN A 23 -14.28 9.38 27.04
CA GLN A 23 -13.97 7.98 27.36
C GLN A 23 -13.63 7.18 26.10
N VAL A 24 -14.21 7.56 24.95
CA VAL A 24 -13.95 6.88 23.68
C VAL A 24 -13.36 7.89 22.71
N SER A 25 -12.31 7.50 22.00
CA SER A 25 -11.90 8.19 20.78
C SER A 25 -11.74 7.19 19.66
N PHE A 26 -12.24 7.55 18.49
CA PHE A 26 -12.17 6.73 17.29
C PHE A 26 -11.58 7.56 16.16
N ASN A 27 -10.60 7.00 15.46
CA ASN A 27 -9.98 7.58 14.29
C ASN A 27 -10.16 6.64 13.10
N ALA A 28 -10.51 7.22 11.96
CA ALA A 28 -10.65 6.52 10.70
C ALA A 28 -10.01 7.34 9.60
N ASN A 29 -9.02 6.76 8.94
CA ASN A 29 -8.28 7.37 7.86
C ASN A 29 -8.40 6.50 6.60
N TYR A 30 -8.55 7.13 5.45
CA TYR A 30 -8.44 6.52 4.14
C TYR A 30 -7.26 7.15 3.42
N PHE A 31 -6.42 6.32 2.81
CA PHE A 31 -5.25 6.78 2.08
C PHE A 31 -5.18 6.14 0.69
N VAL A 32 -4.57 6.86 -0.24
CA VAL A 32 -4.15 6.38 -1.54
C VAL A 32 -2.76 6.91 -1.85
N ILE A 33 -1.86 6.00 -2.18
CA ILE A 33 -0.47 6.26 -2.56
C ILE A 33 -0.31 5.80 -4.00
N PHE A 34 0.11 6.71 -4.88
CA PHE A 34 0.48 6.41 -6.25
C PHE A 34 1.99 6.37 -6.38
N ALA A 35 2.52 5.22 -6.74
CA ALA A 35 3.94 5.02 -7.02
C ALA A 35 4.15 5.02 -8.54
N ASN A 36 4.86 6.02 -9.04
CA ASN A 36 5.24 6.12 -10.45
C ASN A 36 6.72 5.73 -10.60
N ASN A 37 7.02 5.03 -11.68
CA ASN A 37 8.34 4.48 -11.95
C ASN A 37 8.89 3.58 -10.82
N TYR A 38 8.02 2.83 -10.14
CA TYR A 38 8.38 1.96 -9.02
C TYR A 38 9.06 0.66 -9.48
N PHE A 39 10.11 0.25 -8.78
CA PHE A 39 10.85 -0.97 -9.10
C PHE A 39 10.44 -2.10 -8.17
N THR A 40 9.70 -3.10 -8.67
CA THR A 40 9.14 -4.14 -7.79
C THR A 40 10.15 -5.20 -7.37
N GLY A 41 11.27 -5.36 -8.10
CA GLY A 41 12.34 -6.36 -7.86
C GLY A 41 11.94 -7.84 -7.92
N ARG A 42 10.64 -8.17 -7.82
CA ARG A 42 10.14 -9.54 -7.56
C ARG A 42 9.48 -10.20 -8.77
N TYR A 43 9.09 -9.45 -9.80
CA TYR A 43 8.36 -9.98 -10.94
C TYR A 43 9.23 -10.40 -12.14
N GLY A 44 10.55 -10.48 -12.01
CA GLY A 44 11.48 -10.94 -13.05
C GLY A 44 12.69 -10.03 -13.18
N ASP A 45 13.42 -10.09 -14.30
CA ASP A 45 14.61 -9.25 -14.59
C ASP A 45 14.35 -7.74 -14.48
N ASN A 46 13.09 -7.32 -14.39
CA ASN A 46 12.54 -6.02 -13.99
C ASN A 46 13.38 -4.78 -14.27
N LYS A 47 14.10 -4.69 -15.39
CA LYS A 47 14.78 -3.46 -15.79
C LYS A 47 13.82 -2.31 -16.05
N GLU A 48 12.54 -2.61 -16.27
CA GLU A 48 11.48 -1.64 -16.53
C GLU A 48 10.71 -1.31 -15.25
N PRO A 49 10.60 -0.03 -14.88
CA PRO A 49 9.81 0.38 -13.74
C PRO A 49 8.30 0.26 -14.04
N VAL A 50 7.49 0.15 -13.00
CA VAL A 50 6.02 0.00 -13.09
C VAL A 50 5.31 1.14 -12.37
N ASN A 51 4.06 1.38 -12.72
CA ASN A 51 3.17 2.19 -11.89
C ASN A 51 2.40 1.27 -10.95
N ALA A 52 2.20 1.72 -9.72
CA ALA A 52 1.43 1.01 -8.72
C ALA A 52 0.58 1.95 -7.88
N ARG A 53 -0.47 1.40 -7.27
CA ARG A 53 -1.33 2.09 -6.33
C ARG A 53 -1.44 1.25 -5.06
N SER A 54 -1.19 1.86 -3.92
CA SER A 54 -1.53 1.32 -2.59
C SER A 54 -2.64 2.16 -2.00
N GLN A 55 -3.74 1.55 -1.61
CA GLN A 55 -4.87 2.24 -0.98
C GLN A 55 -5.35 1.46 0.22
N GLY A 56 -5.93 2.13 1.21
CA GLY A 56 -6.32 1.44 2.41
C GLY A 56 -7.13 2.27 3.38
N VAL A 57 -7.56 1.61 4.44
CA VAL A 57 -8.20 2.23 5.59
C VAL A 57 -7.42 1.87 6.85
N GLU A 58 -7.29 2.85 7.73
CA GLU A 58 -6.68 2.72 9.05
C GLU A 58 -7.71 3.15 10.09
N LEU A 59 -8.03 2.25 11.01
CA LEU A 59 -9.01 2.45 12.06
C LEU A 59 -8.31 2.30 13.40
N GLU A 60 -8.58 3.22 14.31
CA GLU A 60 -8.02 3.21 15.65
C GLU A 60 -9.07 3.58 16.69
N LEU A 61 -9.19 2.76 17.72
CA LEU A 61 -10.16 2.91 18.81
C LEU A 61 -9.41 2.94 20.14
N TYR A 62 -9.65 4.00 20.90
CA TYR A 62 -9.26 4.12 22.30
C TYR A 62 -10.50 4.12 23.17
N TYR A 63 -10.47 3.34 24.24
CA TYR A 63 -11.56 3.27 25.21
C TYR A 63 -11.04 3.23 26.64
N THR A 64 -11.45 4.21 27.43
CA THR A 64 -11.09 4.39 28.84
C THR A 64 -12.36 4.36 29.69
N PRO A 65 -12.89 3.17 30.02
CA PRO A 65 -14.16 3.05 30.78
C PRO A 65 -14.08 3.68 32.17
N ILE A 66 -12.93 3.52 32.84
CA ILE A 66 -12.66 4.03 34.18
C ILE A 66 -11.23 4.57 34.23
N ARG A 67 -10.97 5.45 35.20
CA ARG A 67 -9.64 6.01 35.41
C ARG A 67 -8.64 4.88 35.68
N GLY A 68 -7.60 4.81 34.84
CA GLY A 68 -6.50 3.84 34.99
C GLY A 68 -6.64 2.56 34.15
N LEU A 69 -7.77 2.34 33.46
CA LEU A 69 -7.95 1.23 32.51
C LEU A 69 -8.15 1.78 31.10
N ASN A 70 -7.23 1.45 30.18
CA ASN A 70 -7.28 1.89 28.80
C ASN A 70 -7.21 0.68 27.85
N PHE A 71 -8.13 0.62 26.90
CA PHE A 71 -8.10 -0.30 25.78
C PHE A 71 -7.71 0.46 24.51
N HIS A 72 -6.86 -0.16 23.71
CA HIS A 72 -6.46 0.34 22.39
C HIS A 72 -6.59 -0.81 21.41
N ALA A 73 -7.31 -0.56 20.31
CA ALA A 73 -7.44 -1.47 19.20
C ALA A 73 -7.15 -0.69 17.91
N ALA A 74 -6.34 -1.29 17.04
CA ALA A 74 -6.03 -0.74 15.73
C ALA A 74 -6.28 -1.81 14.67
N TYR A 75 -6.77 -1.39 13.51
CA TYR A 75 -6.99 -2.24 12.35
C TYR A 75 -6.60 -1.49 11.09
N THR A 76 -5.81 -2.14 10.25
CA THR A 76 -5.38 -1.59 8.98
C THR A 76 -5.69 -2.59 7.87
N PHE A 77 -6.35 -2.11 6.81
CA PHE A 77 -6.55 -2.84 5.57
C PHE A 77 -5.87 -2.11 4.44
N ILE A 78 -5.06 -2.83 3.67
CA ILE A 78 -4.32 -2.27 2.54
C ILE A 78 -4.52 -3.16 1.32
N ASP A 79 -4.85 -2.52 0.20
CA ASP A 79 -4.92 -3.10 -1.13
C ASP A 79 -3.92 -2.38 -2.03
N ALA A 80 -2.84 -3.07 -2.39
CA ALA A 80 -1.79 -2.52 -3.22
C ALA A 80 -1.56 -3.37 -4.46
N ASN A 81 -1.67 -2.74 -5.64
CA ASN A 81 -1.63 -3.42 -6.92
C ASN A 81 -0.83 -2.63 -7.95
N ILE A 82 -0.25 -3.36 -8.90
CA ILE A 82 0.36 -2.78 -10.09
C ILE A 82 -0.74 -2.26 -11.02
N THR A 83 -0.58 -1.02 -11.49
CA THR A 83 -1.56 -0.32 -12.33
C THR A 83 -1.08 -0.10 -13.76
N SER A 84 0.22 -0.33 -14.05
CA SER A 84 0.73 -0.33 -15.43
C SER A 84 0.65 -1.72 -16.06
N HIS A 85 0.44 -1.76 -17.38
CA HIS A 85 0.65 -2.96 -18.18
C HIS A 85 2.13 -3.12 -18.46
N THR A 86 2.76 -4.12 -17.84
CA THR A 86 4.20 -4.38 -17.98
C THR A 86 4.43 -5.87 -18.19
N MET A 87 5.11 -6.21 -19.28
CA MET A 87 5.37 -7.60 -19.66
C MET A 87 6.71 -8.06 -19.10
N VAL A 88 6.68 -9.00 -18.16
CA VAL A 88 7.87 -9.49 -17.46
C VAL A 88 8.13 -10.96 -17.74
N THR A 89 9.40 -11.32 -17.78
CA THR A 89 9.83 -12.72 -17.87
C THR A 89 9.67 -13.37 -16.50
N ASN A 90 9.02 -14.53 -16.44
CA ASN A 90 8.92 -15.28 -15.19
C ASN A 90 10.32 -15.79 -14.79
N PRO A 91 10.87 -15.42 -13.61
CA PRO A 91 12.18 -15.90 -13.20
C PRO A 91 12.23 -17.43 -13.01
N ALA A 92 11.09 -18.07 -12.74
CA ALA A 92 11.00 -19.54 -12.66
C ALA A 92 10.95 -20.22 -14.05
N ASN A 93 10.72 -19.48 -15.13
CA ASN A 93 10.79 -19.99 -16.50
C ASN A 93 11.34 -18.90 -17.45
N PRO A 94 12.66 -18.65 -17.43
CA PRO A 94 13.28 -17.53 -18.14
C PRO A 94 13.24 -17.65 -19.66
N LYS A 95 12.99 -18.86 -20.20
CA LYS A 95 12.77 -19.10 -21.64
C LYS A 95 11.28 -19.09 -22.03
N GLY A 96 10.39 -18.91 -21.06
CA GLY A 96 8.95 -18.89 -21.26
C GLY A 96 8.43 -17.55 -21.79
N PRO A 97 7.16 -17.50 -22.23
CA PRO A 97 6.52 -16.26 -22.67
C PRO A 97 6.46 -15.25 -21.53
N LYS A 98 6.63 -13.96 -21.86
CA LYS A 98 6.41 -12.87 -20.92
C LYS A 98 4.94 -12.86 -20.46
N LYS A 99 4.71 -12.49 -19.20
CA LYS A 99 3.38 -12.35 -18.63
C LYS A 99 3.14 -10.92 -18.20
N ASP A 100 1.91 -10.45 -18.39
CA ASP A 100 1.47 -9.18 -17.83
C ASP A 100 1.36 -9.30 -16.30
N ILE A 101 1.75 -8.24 -15.60
CA ILE A 101 1.65 -8.12 -14.14
C ILE A 101 0.69 -7.04 -13.69
N PHE A 102 -0.06 -6.44 -14.63
CA PHE A 102 -1.20 -5.59 -14.30
C PHE A 102 -2.13 -6.27 -13.29
N GLY A 103 -2.53 -5.53 -12.27
CA GLY A 103 -3.42 -6.00 -11.21
C GLY A 103 -2.80 -6.99 -10.22
N LYS A 104 -1.52 -7.35 -10.35
CA LYS A 104 -0.86 -8.18 -9.34
C LYS A 104 -0.63 -7.38 -8.06
N LYS A 105 -0.86 -8.05 -6.92
CA LYS A 105 -0.60 -7.49 -5.60
C LYS A 105 0.86 -7.16 -5.42
N LEU A 106 1.18 -5.97 -4.89
CA LEU A 106 2.54 -5.69 -4.48
C LEU A 106 2.95 -6.66 -3.36
N PRO A 107 4.17 -7.21 -3.43
CA PRO A 107 4.69 -8.00 -2.32
C PRO A 107 4.87 -7.06 -1.12
N PHE A 108 4.51 -7.52 0.07
CA PHE A 108 4.65 -6.80 1.36
C PHE A 108 3.56 -5.79 1.70
N VAL A 109 2.31 -6.16 1.42
CA VAL A 109 1.12 -5.45 1.90
C VAL A 109 0.27 -6.39 2.73
#